data_AF-A0A943JWY3-F1
#
_entry.id   AF-A0A943JWY3-F1
#
_cell.length_a   1.000
_cell.length_b   1.000
_cell.length_c   1.000
_cell.angle_alpha   90.00
_cell.angle_beta   90.00
_cell.angle_gamma   90.00
#
_symmetry.space_group_name_H-M   'P 1'
#
loop_
_entity.id
_entity.type
_entity.pdbx_description
1 polymer ?
#
loop_
_entity_poly.entity_id
_entity_poly.type
_entity_poly.pdbx_seq_one_letter_code
_entity_poly.pdbx_strand_id
1 'polypeptide(L)'
;MTTNFDFLKEVDKDLFEIITDAEKLYRDEYFEQCMAQTRRFGENICKSVLGSGRTTEETFDEMLATLKDKIKGEEQEKEFIDDLYFLKKNGNASVHAAKVKRDYLTALECLQRAFEVAISFCVYNKGAKPEILRLNYDTELLITGKPKQKSLAERYAEEKAYADRSTVGTKTKVTTQKIKKKPVKTQSYQMSPSKKKRKYSIFWILVAITTTISLLMILTMFLVINF
;
A
#
# COMPACT_ATOMS: atom_id res chain seq x y z
N MET A 1 -10.05 14.54 8.45
CA MET A 1 -11.18 13.63 8.12
C MET A 1 -10.62 12.23 8.16
N THR A 2 -11.30 11.30 8.82
CA THR A 2 -10.90 9.88 8.85
C THR A 2 -11.13 9.28 7.47
N THR A 3 -10.19 8.46 6.99
CA THR A 3 -10.20 7.85 5.65
C THR A 3 -9.82 6.37 5.76
N ASN A 4 -10.25 5.56 4.79
CA ASN A 4 -9.83 4.15 4.72
C ASN A 4 -8.30 4.02 4.67
N PHE A 5 -7.60 5.03 4.15
CA PHE A 5 -6.16 4.99 3.91
C PHE A 5 -5.31 5.61 5.02
N ASP A 6 -5.86 5.90 6.20
CA ASP A 6 -5.14 6.55 7.31
C ASP A 6 -3.83 5.82 7.68
N PHE A 7 -3.80 4.50 7.56
CA PHE A 7 -2.59 3.68 7.80
C PHE A 7 -1.42 4.01 6.87
N LEU A 8 -1.69 4.58 5.69
CA LEU A 8 -0.68 4.91 4.69
C LEU A 8 0.08 6.20 5.04
N LYS A 9 -0.50 7.08 5.85
CA LYS A 9 0.06 8.37 6.24
C LYS A 9 1.45 8.26 6.87
N GLU A 10 1.69 7.22 7.65
CA GLU A 10 2.99 6.96 8.27
C GLU A 10 3.97 6.22 7.35
N VAL A 11 3.50 5.69 6.23
CA VAL A 11 4.29 4.88 5.29
C VAL A 11 4.82 5.77 4.18
N ASP A 12 3.92 6.49 3.52
CA ASP A 12 4.22 7.39 2.43
C ASP A 12 3.15 8.49 2.36
N LYS A 13 3.55 9.72 2.69
CA LYS A 13 2.65 10.86 2.77
C LYS A 13 2.11 11.27 1.40
N ASP A 14 2.92 11.16 0.35
CA ASP A 14 2.53 11.57 -1.00
C ASP A 14 1.49 10.60 -1.56
N LEU A 15 1.70 9.29 -1.35
CA LEU A 15 0.70 8.28 -1.71
C LEU A 15 -0.60 8.44 -0.91
N PHE A 16 -0.50 8.77 0.38
CA PHE A 16 -1.66 9.07 1.22
C PHE A 16 -2.46 10.27 0.70
N GLU A 17 -1.81 11.35 0.30
CA GLU A 17 -2.48 12.54 -0.25
C GLU A 17 -3.21 12.19 -1.56
N ILE A 18 -2.55 11.49 -2.50
CA ILE A 18 -3.16 11.11 -3.79
C ILE A 18 -4.43 10.27 -3.59
N ILE A 19 -4.39 9.28 -2.70
CA ILE A 19 -5.53 8.37 -2.52
C ILE A 19 -6.65 9.01 -1.70
N THR A 20 -6.32 9.90 -0.77
CA THR A 20 -7.33 10.69 -0.04
C THR A 20 -8.07 11.65 -0.97
N ASP A 21 -7.36 12.24 -1.93
CA ASP A 21 -7.98 13.04 -2.99
C ASP A 21 -8.90 12.20 -3.87
N ALA A 22 -8.53 10.95 -4.18
CA ALA A 22 -9.39 10.03 -4.92
C ALA A 22 -10.70 9.73 -4.15
N GLU A 23 -10.63 9.45 -2.84
CA GLU A 23 -11.83 9.26 -2.02
C GLU A 23 -12.70 10.52 -1.97
N LYS A 24 -12.09 11.71 -1.93
CA LYS A 24 -12.82 12.97 -1.96
C LYS A 24 -13.55 13.15 -3.29
N LEU A 25 -12.87 12.91 -4.40
CA LEU A 25 -13.48 12.98 -5.74
C LEU A 25 -14.64 12.00 -5.87
N TYR A 26 -14.53 10.79 -5.30
CA TYR A 26 -15.64 9.85 -5.27
C TYR A 26 -16.85 10.38 -4.50
N ARG A 27 -16.64 10.93 -3.29
CA ARG A 27 -17.72 11.53 -2.47
C ARG A 27 -18.39 12.72 -3.16
N ASP A 28 -17.60 13.50 -3.89
CA ASP A 28 -18.06 14.67 -4.64
C ASP A 28 -18.63 14.28 -6.03
N GLU A 29 -18.85 12.98 -6.30
CA GLU A 29 -19.41 12.41 -7.53
C GLU A 29 -18.56 12.63 -8.81
N TYR A 30 -17.29 13.01 -8.64
CA TYR A 30 -16.28 13.10 -9.70
C TYR A 30 -15.62 11.74 -9.97
N PHE A 31 -16.43 10.77 -10.41
CA PHE A 31 -16.03 9.36 -10.55
C PHE A 31 -14.87 9.13 -11.52
N GLU A 32 -14.84 9.84 -12.66
CA GLU A 32 -13.77 9.75 -13.64
C GLU A 32 -12.44 10.26 -13.08
N GLN A 33 -12.46 11.37 -12.36
CA GLN A 33 -11.29 11.92 -11.71
C GLN A 33 -10.83 11.00 -10.57
N CYS A 34 -11.75 10.39 -9.82
CA CYS A 34 -11.42 9.35 -8.84
C CYS A 34 -10.64 8.20 -9.51
N MET A 35 -11.13 7.65 -10.62
CA MET A 35 -10.45 6.59 -11.37
C MET A 35 -9.08 7.04 -11.92
N ALA A 36 -8.96 8.30 -12.36
CA ALA A 36 -7.68 8.85 -12.81
C ALA A 36 -6.67 8.97 -11.64
N GLN A 37 -7.12 9.39 -10.45
CA GLN A 37 -6.27 9.48 -9.27
C GLN A 37 -5.86 8.10 -8.74
N THR A 38 -6.76 7.09 -8.74
CA THR A 38 -6.38 5.72 -8.34
C THR A 38 -5.37 5.10 -9.31
N ARG A 39 -5.44 5.42 -10.61
CA ARG A 39 -4.36 5.09 -11.56
C ARG A 39 -3.05 5.77 -11.18
N ARG A 40 -3.05 7.09 -10.93
CA ARG A 40 -1.83 7.83 -10.54
C ARG A 40 -1.22 7.25 -9.26
N PHE A 41 -2.07 6.88 -8.30
CA PHE A 41 -1.68 6.18 -7.09
C PHE A 41 -0.99 4.84 -7.39
N GLY A 42 -1.62 3.99 -8.20
CA GLY A 42 -1.04 2.71 -8.61
C GLY A 42 0.29 2.87 -9.35
N GLU A 43 0.40 3.88 -10.22
CA GLU A 43 1.64 4.19 -10.93
C GLU A 43 2.79 4.55 -9.97
N ASN A 44 2.51 5.39 -8.96
CA ASN A 44 3.51 5.77 -7.96
C ASN A 44 3.89 4.63 -7.01
N ILE A 45 2.95 3.75 -6.68
CA ILE A 45 3.27 2.50 -5.96
C ILE A 45 4.18 1.62 -6.81
N CYS A 46 3.85 1.42 -8.08
CA CYS A 46 4.67 0.61 -8.98
C CYS A 46 6.09 1.16 -9.10
N LYS A 47 6.24 2.48 -9.24
CA LYS A 47 7.55 3.18 -9.19
C LYS A 47 8.30 2.88 -7.90
N SER A 48 7.62 2.94 -6.76
CA SER A 48 8.21 2.76 -5.43
C SER A 48 8.64 1.32 -5.17
N VAL A 49 7.83 0.35 -5.59
CA VAL A 49 8.14 -1.08 -5.46
C VAL A 49 9.33 -1.46 -6.33
N LEU A 50 9.35 -1.01 -7.58
CA LEU A 50 10.48 -1.25 -8.48
C LEU A 50 11.76 -0.56 -8.00
N GLY A 51 11.65 0.63 -7.41
CA GLY A 51 12.76 1.36 -6.80
C GLY A 51 13.99 1.45 -7.72
N SER A 52 15.15 1.02 -7.23
CA SER A 52 16.40 0.97 -8.03
C SER A 52 16.44 -0.15 -9.06
N GLY A 53 15.44 -1.02 -9.08
CA GLY A 53 15.24 -2.02 -10.13
C GLY A 53 14.59 -1.44 -11.38
N ARG A 54 14.14 -0.18 -11.36
CA ARG A 54 13.79 0.54 -12.58
C ARG A 54 15.05 0.66 -13.46
N THR A 55 14.87 0.36 -14.73
CA THR A 55 15.88 0.51 -15.76
C THR A 55 15.56 1.77 -16.54
N THR A 56 14.81 1.65 -17.63
CA THR A 56 14.43 2.73 -18.53
C THR A 56 12.92 2.93 -18.60
N GLU A 57 12.14 2.33 -17.69
CA GLU A 57 10.68 2.37 -17.79
C GLU A 57 10.17 3.79 -17.55
N GLU A 58 9.49 4.36 -18.54
CA GLU A 58 8.87 5.69 -18.49
C GLU A 58 7.36 5.60 -18.27
N THR A 59 6.74 4.53 -18.77
CA THR A 59 5.28 4.36 -18.74
C THR A 59 4.82 3.40 -17.64
N PHE A 60 3.55 3.54 -17.23
CA PHE A 60 2.95 2.60 -16.27
C PHE A 60 2.93 1.16 -16.83
N ASP A 61 2.74 0.99 -18.14
CA ASP A 61 2.75 -0.30 -18.83
C ASP A 61 4.09 -1.03 -18.71
N GLU A 62 5.17 -0.33 -19.01
CA GLU A 62 6.54 -0.87 -18.93
C GLU A 62 6.87 -1.27 -17.49
N MET A 63 6.52 -0.43 -16.51
CA MET A 63 6.73 -0.75 -15.11
C MET A 63 5.97 -2.00 -14.68
N LEU A 64 4.73 -2.18 -15.13
CA LEU A 64 3.95 -3.38 -14.83
C LEU A 64 4.53 -4.63 -15.48
N ALA A 65 5.04 -4.52 -16.71
CA ALA A 65 5.73 -5.62 -17.37
C ALA A 65 7.00 -6.02 -16.60
N THR A 66 7.87 -5.06 -16.26
CA THR A 66 9.06 -5.31 -15.45
C THR A 66 8.72 -5.91 -14.09
N LEU A 67 7.64 -5.43 -13.45
CA LEU A 67 7.20 -5.97 -12.16
C LEU A 67 6.74 -7.42 -12.31
N LYS A 68 5.97 -7.73 -13.35
CA LYS A 68 5.50 -9.08 -13.67
C LYS A 68 6.64 -10.06 -13.93
N ASP A 69 7.72 -9.61 -14.56
CA ASP A 69 8.88 -10.46 -14.83
C ASP A 69 9.71 -10.74 -13.56
N LYS A 70 9.59 -9.89 -12.53
CA LYS A 70 10.39 -9.98 -11.29
C LYS A 70 9.71 -10.76 -10.17
N ILE A 71 8.40 -10.94 -10.21
CA ILE A 71 7.68 -11.68 -9.18
C ILE A 71 7.99 -13.18 -9.26
N LYS A 72 7.97 -13.85 -8.12
CA LYS A 72 8.30 -15.28 -8.01
C LYS A 72 7.10 -16.19 -8.23
N GLY A 73 5.93 -15.59 -8.46
CA GLY A 73 4.71 -16.30 -8.85
C GLY A 73 3.80 -16.67 -7.68
N GLU A 74 4.03 -16.08 -6.49
CA GLU A 74 3.13 -16.21 -5.34
C GLU A 74 1.74 -15.62 -5.67
N GLU A 75 0.69 -16.20 -5.10
CA GLU A 75 -0.70 -15.80 -5.39
C GLU A 75 -0.93 -14.31 -5.05
N GLN A 76 -0.37 -13.86 -3.93
CA GLN A 76 -0.46 -12.48 -3.46
C GLN A 76 0.26 -11.48 -4.38
N GLU A 77 1.40 -11.88 -4.97
CA GLU A 77 2.12 -11.06 -5.94
C GLU A 77 1.32 -10.93 -7.24
N LYS A 78 0.61 -11.98 -7.65
CA LYS A 78 -0.29 -11.95 -8.81
C LYS A 78 -1.49 -11.05 -8.57
N GLU A 79 -2.16 -11.20 -7.43
CA GLU A 79 -3.29 -10.34 -7.04
C GLU A 79 -2.87 -8.86 -7.02
N PHE A 80 -1.71 -8.55 -6.44
CA PHE A 80 -1.15 -7.20 -6.44
C PHE A 80 -0.95 -6.63 -7.86
N ILE A 81 -0.40 -7.43 -8.77
CA ILE A 81 -0.20 -7.01 -10.16
C ILE A 81 -1.53 -6.86 -10.92
N ASP A 82 -2.46 -7.78 -10.71
CA ASP A 82 -3.78 -7.77 -11.35
C ASP A 82 -4.57 -6.53 -10.93
N ASP A 83 -4.50 -6.15 -9.65
CA ASP A 83 -5.11 -4.93 -9.15
C ASP A 83 -4.46 -3.68 -9.77
N LEU A 84 -3.13 -3.63 -9.88
CA LEU A 84 -2.47 -2.51 -10.56
C LEU A 84 -2.86 -2.41 -12.05
N TYR A 85 -2.99 -3.54 -12.76
CA TYR A 85 -3.49 -3.56 -14.14
C TYR A 85 -4.93 -3.06 -14.21
N PHE A 86 -5.77 -3.43 -13.26
CA PHE A 86 -7.15 -2.96 -13.18
C PHE A 86 -7.21 -1.43 -13.00
N LEU A 87 -6.43 -0.88 -12.07
CA LEU A 87 -6.36 0.57 -11.84
C LEU A 87 -5.89 1.30 -13.10
N LYS A 88 -4.85 0.78 -13.76
CA LYS A 88 -4.33 1.32 -15.02
C LYS A 88 -5.41 1.35 -16.09
N LYS A 89 -6.08 0.21 -16.32
CA LYS A 89 -7.09 0.05 -17.38
C LYS A 89 -8.23 1.04 -17.20
N ASN A 90 -8.82 1.10 -16.01
CA ASN A 90 -9.97 1.95 -15.74
C ASN A 90 -9.60 3.43 -15.67
N GLY A 91 -8.44 3.78 -15.10
CA GLY A 91 -7.96 5.16 -15.11
C GLY A 91 -7.68 5.67 -16.53
N ASN A 92 -7.02 4.88 -17.39
CA ASN A 92 -6.82 5.26 -18.80
C ASN A 92 -8.16 5.43 -19.52
N ALA A 93 -9.09 4.50 -19.32
CA ALA A 93 -10.41 4.58 -19.93
C ALA A 93 -11.19 5.83 -19.46
N SER A 94 -11.06 6.23 -18.19
CA SER A 94 -11.76 7.39 -17.62
C SER A 94 -11.27 8.73 -18.19
N VAL A 95 -9.98 8.86 -18.50
CA VAL A 95 -9.37 10.10 -19.02
C VAL A 95 -9.62 10.26 -20.52
N HIS A 96 -9.66 9.17 -21.27
CA HIS A 96 -9.81 9.19 -22.72
C HIS A 96 -11.25 8.89 -23.20
N ALA A 97 -12.21 8.77 -22.29
CA ALA A 97 -13.60 8.56 -22.68
C ALA A 97 -14.16 9.80 -23.39
N ALA A 98 -14.76 9.59 -24.55
CA ALA A 98 -15.43 10.67 -25.31
C ALA A 98 -16.67 11.23 -24.59
N LYS A 99 -17.22 10.52 -23.60
CA LYS A 99 -18.37 10.92 -22.80
C LYS A 99 -18.13 10.57 -21.33
N VAL A 100 -18.56 11.45 -20.44
CA VAL A 100 -18.60 11.22 -18.99
C VAL A 100 -19.66 10.17 -18.72
N LYS A 101 -19.26 9.03 -18.13
CA LYS A 101 -20.14 7.87 -17.89
C LYS A 101 -20.77 7.91 -16.51
N ARG A 102 -20.19 8.65 -15.56
CA ARG A 102 -20.56 8.67 -14.13
C ARG A 102 -20.62 7.26 -13.54
N ASP A 103 -19.63 6.45 -13.86
CA ASP A 103 -19.57 5.05 -13.47
C ASP A 103 -19.09 4.90 -12.01
N TYR A 104 -20.02 5.07 -11.08
CA TYR A 104 -19.76 4.99 -9.65
C TYR A 104 -19.34 3.57 -9.21
N LEU A 105 -19.85 2.51 -9.86
CA LEU A 105 -19.51 1.13 -9.50
C LEU A 105 -18.04 0.84 -9.82
N THR A 106 -17.61 1.19 -11.03
CA THR A 106 -16.20 1.01 -11.42
C THR A 106 -15.27 1.91 -10.59
N ALA A 107 -15.68 3.13 -10.28
CA ALA A 107 -14.90 4.02 -9.42
C ALA A 107 -14.76 3.47 -7.99
N LEU A 108 -15.81 2.86 -7.43
CA LEU A 108 -15.76 2.21 -6.12
C LEU A 108 -14.84 0.99 -6.14
N GLU A 109 -14.93 0.15 -7.18
CA GLU A 109 -14.03 -1.00 -7.32
C GLU A 109 -12.57 -0.55 -7.46
N CYS A 110 -12.32 0.57 -8.15
CA CYS A 110 -10.97 1.15 -8.21
C CYS A 110 -10.46 1.56 -6.83
N LEU A 111 -11.28 2.14 -5.96
CA LEU A 111 -10.87 2.47 -4.59
C LEU A 111 -10.61 1.23 -3.74
N GLN A 112 -11.47 0.22 -3.84
CA GLN A 112 -11.30 -1.06 -3.13
C GLN A 112 -10.02 -1.77 -3.54
N ARG A 113 -9.72 -1.85 -4.83
CA ARG A 113 -8.46 -2.45 -5.31
C ARG A 113 -7.25 -1.59 -4.97
N ALA A 114 -7.37 -0.26 -5.02
CA ALA A 114 -6.31 0.62 -4.55
C ALA A 114 -6.01 0.41 -3.06
N PHE A 115 -7.01 0.07 -2.26
CA PHE A 115 -6.82 -0.32 -0.86
C PHE A 115 -6.03 -1.62 -0.71
N GLU A 116 -6.37 -2.68 -1.46
CA GLU A 116 -5.60 -3.94 -1.45
C GLU A 116 -4.14 -3.73 -1.91
N VAL A 117 -3.94 -2.90 -2.92
CA VAL A 117 -2.61 -2.46 -3.39
C VAL A 117 -1.87 -1.70 -2.28
N ALA A 118 -2.55 -0.83 -1.53
CA ALA A 118 -1.96 -0.10 -0.41
C ALA A 118 -1.57 -1.02 0.75
N ILE A 119 -2.40 -2.01 1.10
CA ILE A 119 -2.09 -3.03 2.11
C ILE A 119 -0.84 -3.81 1.72
N SER A 120 -0.82 -4.30 0.49
CA SER A 120 0.31 -4.99 -0.13
C SER A 120 1.59 -4.16 -0.07
N PHE A 121 1.51 -2.88 -0.44
CA PHE A 121 2.64 -1.95 -0.37
C PHE A 121 3.13 -1.68 1.06
N CYS A 122 2.22 -1.57 2.02
CA CYS A 122 2.55 -1.42 3.43
C CYS A 122 3.27 -2.64 3.97
N VAL A 123 2.81 -3.84 3.61
CA VAL A 123 3.48 -5.09 3.98
C VAL A 123 4.87 -5.16 3.37
N TYR A 124 5.03 -4.78 2.11
CA TYR A 124 6.34 -4.72 1.44
C TYR A 124 7.33 -3.78 2.16
N ASN A 125 6.88 -2.61 2.64
CA ASN A 125 7.77 -1.62 3.26
C ASN A 125 8.00 -1.81 4.77
N LYS A 126 6.95 -2.18 5.52
CA LYS A 126 6.95 -2.23 6.99
C LYS A 126 6.81 -3.65 7.56
N GLY A 127 6.70 -4.66 6.70
CA GLY A 127 6.47 -6.05 7.08
C GLY A 127 5.00 -6.36 7.40
N ALA A 128 4.70 -7.65 7.49
CA ALA A 128 3.35 -8.17 7.70
C ALA A 128 2.87 -8.00 9.16
N LYS A 129 2.46 -6.78 9.53
CA LYS A 129 1.88 -6.50 10.85
C LYS A 129 0.41 -6.97 10.92
N PRO A 130 -0.03 -7.67 11.97
CA PRO A 130 -1.42 -8.15 12.10
C PRO A 130 -2.48 -7.05 12.01
N GLU A 131 -2.15 -5.83 12.42
CA GLU A 131 -3.05 -4.68 12.34
C GLU A 131 -3.35 -4.31 10.90
N ILE A 132 -2.33 -4.27 10.03
CA ILE A 132 -2.48 -3.97 8.59
C ILE A 132 -3.27 -5.08 7.89
N LEU A 133 -2.98 -6.35 8.20
CA LEU A 133 -3.64 -7.50 7.56
C LEU A 133 -5.12 -7.68 7.92
N ARG A 134 -5.61 -6.96 8.96
CA ARG A 134 -7.01 -7.02 9.38
C ARG A 134 -7.83 -5.85 8.85
N LEU A 135 -7.18 -4.89 8.20
CA LEU A 135 -7.87 -3.76 7.58
C LEU A 135 -8.73 -4.28 6.43
N ASN A 136 -9.92 -3.72 6.31
CA ASN A 136 -10.85 -4.00 5.23
C ASN A 136 -11.40 -2.66 4.75
N TYR A 137 -11.68 -2.56 3.46
CA TYR A 137 -12.26 -1.34 2.92
C TYR A 137 -13.67 -1.12 3.46
N ASP A 138 -13.92 0.06 4.03
CA ASP A 138 -15.18 0.46 4.62
C ASP A 138 -15.89 1.47 3.70
N THR A 139 -16.85 0.96 2.94
CA THR A 139 -17.71 1.77 2.06
C THR A 139 -18.64 2.70 2.86
N GLU A 140 -19.04 2.33 4.08
CA GLU A 140 -19.86 3.21 4.92
C GLU A 140 -19.02 4.40 5.39
N LEU A 141 -17.75 4.17 5.76
CA LEU A 141 -16.79 5.24 6.05
C LEU A 141 -16.59 6.16 4.84
N LEU A 142 -16.42 5.59 3.65
CA LEU A 142 -16.26 6.37 2.42
C LEU A 142 -17.43 7.34 2.21
N ILE A 143 -18.68 6.87 2.35
CA ILE A 143 -19.88 7.64 2.02
C ILE A 143 -20.27 8.59 3.15
N THR A 144 -20.21 8.12 4.40
CA THR A 144 -20.76 8.84 5.56
C THR A 144 -19.71 9.63 6.34
N GLY A 145 -18.42 9.37 6.10
CA GLY A 145 -17.32 9.91 6.89
C GLY A 145 -17.24 9.37 8.32
N LYS A 146 -18.06 8.35 8.66
CA LYS A 146 -18.09 7.71 9.97
C LYS A 146 -17.73 6.23 9.83
N PRO A 147 -16.91 5.68 10.72
CA PRO A 147 -16.55 4.27 10.66
C PRO A 147 -17.80 3.40 10.85
N LYS A 148 -17.81 2.25 10.16
CA LYS A 148 -18.88 1.26 10.27
C LYS A 148 -19.14 0.89 11.72
N GLN A 149 -20.41 0.99 12.10
CA GLN A 149 -20.82 0.56 13.44
C GLN A 149 -20.81 -0.97 13.51
N LYS A 150 -20.41 -1.52 14.67
CA LYS A 150 -20.51 -2.96 14.93
C LYS A 150 -21.93 -3.44 14.67
N SER A 151 -22.04 -4.50 13.89
CA SER A 151 -23.31 -5.16 13.61
C SER A 151 -23.93 -5.69 14.91
N LEU A 152 -25.26 -5.84 14.93
CA LEU A 152 -25.95 -6.43 16.08
C LEU A 152 -25.38 -7.79 16.46
N ALA A 153 -25.06 -8.63 15.47
CA ALA A 153 -24.45 -9.94 15.69
C ALA A 153 -23.09 -9.86 16.40
N GLU A 154 -22.24 -8.90 16.02
CA GLU A 154 -20.95 -8.66 16.69
C GLU A 154 -21.14 -8.15 18.12
N ARG A 155 -22.10 -7.24 18.34
CA ARG A 155 -22.44 -6.76 19.69
C ARG A 155 -22.90 -7.91 20.59
N TYR A 156 -23.79 -8.77 20.10
CA TYR A 156 -24.24 -9.96 20.84
C TYR A 156 -23.10 -10.96 21.11
N ALA A 157 -22.20 -11.18 20.15
CA ALA A 157 -21.06 -12.09 20.34
C ALA A 157 -20.07 -11.56 21.39
N GLU A 158 -19.85 -10.24 21.42
CA GLU A 158 -19.03 -9.59 22.43
C GLU A 158 -19.67 -9.60 23.81
N GLU A 159 -20.97 -9.31 23.91
CA GLU A 159 -21.72 -9.40 25.18
C GLU A 159 -21.72 -10.83 25.72
N LYS A 160 -21.91 -11.84 24.86
CA LYS A 160 -21.81 -13.25 25.26
C LYS A 160 -20.39 -13.60 25.73
N ALA A 161 -19.36 -13.19 24.99
CA ALA A 161 -17.97 -13.43 25.39
C ALA A 161 -17.58 -12.68 26.68
N TYR A 162 -18.19 -11.52 26.94
CA TYR A 162 -18.03 -10.77 28.19
C TYR A 162 -18.75 -11.49 29.35
N ALA A 163 -20.00 -11.93 29.15
CA ALA A 163 -20.75 -12.72 30.12
C ALA A 163 -20.01 -14.01 30.50
N ASP A 164 -19.46 -14.72 29.52
CA ASP A 164 -18.67 -15.94 29.72
C ASP A 164 -17.34 -15.68 30.46
N ARG A 165 -16.73 -14.49 30.33
CA ARG A 165 -15.52 -14.10 31.09
C ARG A 165 -15.83 -13.58 32.49
N SER A 166 -17.00 -12.96 32.68
CA SER A 166 -17.45 -12.43 33.97
C SER A 166 -18.00 -13.51 34.91
N THR A 167 -18.24 -14.72 34.40
CA THR A 167 -18.70 -15.89 35.15
C THR A 167 -17.57 -16.89 35.44
N VAL A 168 -16.44 -16.41 35.98
CA VAL A 168 -15.46 -17.30 36.65
C VAL A 168 -16.02 -17.67 38.02
N GLY A 169 -16.98 -18.59 38.02
CA GLY A 169 -17.61 -19.06 39.23
C GLY A 169 -18.93 -19.76 39.03
N THR A 170 -19.05 -20.69 38.08
CA THR A 170 -19.78 -21.97 38.24
C THR A 170 -19.58 -22.79 36.95
N LYS A 171 -18.96 -23.96 37.08
CA LYS A 171 -18.76 -24.90 35.99
C LYS A 171 -20.10 -25.53 35.61
N THR A 172 -20.59 -25.27 34.40
CA THR A 172 -21.57 -26.14 33.74
C THR A 172 -21.03 -26.55 32.38
N LYS A 173 -20.67 -27.83 32.25
CA LYS A 173 -20.27 -28.44 30.98
C LYS A 173 -21.48 -28.44 30.04
N VAL A 174 -21.49 -27.54 29.06
CA VAL A 174 -22.41 -27.62 27.92
C VAL A 174 -21.61 -28.07 26.70
N THR A 175 -21.83 -29.32 26.31
CA THR A 175 -21.30 -29.93 25.08
C THR A 175 -21.84 -29.16 23.88
N THR A 176 -21.02 -28.27 23.31
CA THR A 176 -21.37 -27.52 22.11
C THR A 176 -20.83 -28.28 20.90
N GLN A 177 -21.73 -28.69 20.01
CA GLN A 177 -21.37 -29.30 18.73
C GLN A 177 -20.46 -28.36 17.94
N LYS A 178 -19.31 -28.88 17.50
CA LYS A 178 -18.34 -28.15 16.68
C LYS A 178 -18.96 -27.82 15.32
N ILE A 179 -19.51 -26.62 15.19
CA ILE A 179 -19.68 -25.99 13.87
C ILE A 179 -18.27 -25.78 13.34
N LYS A 180 -17.91 -26.52 12.29
CA LYS A 180 -16.65 -26.33 11.56
C LYS A 180 -16.64 -24.89 11.03
N LYS A 181 -15.91 -24.00 11.71
CA LYS A 181 -15.54 -22.69 11.15
C LYS A 181 -14.84 -22.97 9.82
N LYS A 182 -15.42 -22.46 8.72
CA LYS A 182 -14.69 -22.38 7.45
C LYS A 182 -13.37 -21.65 7.73
N PRO A 183 -12.23 -22.14 7.21
CA PRO A 183 -10.96 -21.47 7.42
C PRO A 183 -11.04 -20.08 6.80
N VAL A 184 -10.93 -19.05 7.64
CA VAL A 184 -10.61 -17.69 7.18
C VAL A 184 -9.23 -17.82 6.54
N LYS A 185 -9.15 -17.64 5.21
CA LYS A 185 -7.88 -17.61 4.48
C LYS A 185 -6.98 -16.61 5.21
N THR A 186 -5.94 -17.10 5.86
CA THR A 186 -4.95 -16.23 6.50
C THR A 186 -4.08 -15.73 5.36
N GLN A 187 -4.27 -14.48 4.95
CA GLN A 187 -3.42 -13.85 3.94
C GLN A 187 -2.00 -13.71 4.52
N SER A 188 -1.12 -14.64 4.17
CA SER A 188 0.31 -14.54 4.44
C SER A 188 0.97 -13.80 3.28
N TYR A 189 1.06 -12.48 3.37
CA TYR A 189 1.81 -11.68 2.39
C TYR A 189 3.31 -11.86 2.63
N GLN A 190 4.00 -12.59 1.74
CA GLN A 190 5.46 -12.73 1.75
C GLN A 190 6.09 -11.95 0.59
N MET A 191 5.98 -10.62 0.59
CA MET A 191 6.76 -9.84 -0.38
C MET A 191 8.20 -9.67 0.12
N SER A 192 9.18 -10.13 -0.66
CA SER A 192 10.58 -9.89 -0.32
C SER A 192 10.98 -8.44 -0.67
N PRO A 193 11.34 -7.59 0.30
CA PRO A 193 11.73 -6.22 0.02
C PRO A 193 13.01 -6.18 -0.84
N SER A 194 13.00 -5.41 -1.93
CA SER A 194 14.26 -5.10 -2.61
C SER A 194 15.05 -4.17 -1.68
N LYS A 195 16.27 -4.58 -1.31
CA LYS A 195 17.12 -3.82 -0.39
C LYS A 195 17.40 -2.45 -1.03
N LYS A 196 16.93 -1.35 -0.41
CA LYS A 196 17.30 0.02 -0.81
C LYS A 196 18.83 0.12 -0.87
N LYS A 197 19.39 0.29 -2.07
CA LYS A 197 20.83 0.54 -2.24
C LYS A 197 21.19 1.90 -1.62
N ARG A 198 22.39 1.98 -1.04
CA ARG A 198 22.94 3.22 -0.45
C ARG A 198 22.80 4.39 -1.42
N LYS A 199 22.45 5.57 -0.89
CA LYS A 199 22.21 6.83 -1.61
C LYS A 199 23.39 7.29 -2.49
N TYR A 200 24.59 6.78 -2.22
CA TYR A 200 25.80 7.07 -2.98
C TYR A 200 26.40 5.77 -3.52
N SER A 201 26.71 5.74 -4.82
CA SER A 201 27.48 4.65 -5.43
C SER A 201 28.85 4.57 -4.76
N ILE A 202 29.35 3.35 -4.55
CA ILE A 202 30.68 3.10 -3.97
C ILE A 202 31.76 3.87 -4.73
N PHE A 203 31.57 4.07 -6.04
CA PHE A 203 32.42 4.89 -6.88
C PHE A 203 32.54 6.35 -6.39
N TRP A 204 31.43 7.01 -6.07
CA TRP A 204 31.44 8.41 -5.60
C TRP A 204 32.04 8.55 -4.20
N ILE A 205 31.90 7.53 -3.36
CA ILE A 205 32.56 7.48 -2.04
C ILE A 205 34.09 7.40 -2.24
N LEU A 206 34.56 6.56 -3.17
CA LEU A 206 35.99 6.45 -3.47
C LEU A 206 36.56 7.74 -4.06
N VAL A 207 35.86 8.39 -4.98
CA VAL A 207 36.27 9.69 -5.55
C VAL A 207 36.38 10.78 -4.48
N ALA A 208 35.45 10.81 -3.51
CA ALA A 208 35.51 11.76 -2.39
C ALA A 208 36.73 11.52 -1.48
N ILE A 209 37.08 10.26 -1.25
CA ILE A 209 38.27 9.90 -0.44
C ILE A 209 39.57 10.27 -1.18
N THR A 210 39.70 9.98 -2.48
CA THR A 210 40.93 10.28 -3.22
C THR A 210 41.16 11.78 -3.43
N THR A 211 40.07 12.56 -3.60
CA THR A 211 40.14 14.02 -3.71
C THR A 211 40.54 14.68 -2.39
N THR A 212 40.02 14.20 -1.26
CA THR A 212 40.40 14.71 0.07
C THR A 212 41.85 14.41 0.42
N ILE A 213 42.36 13.21 0.11
CA ILE A 213 43.78 12.85 0.31
C ILE A 213 44.69 13.74 -0.55
N SER A 214 44.32 13.98 -1.82
CA SER A 214 45.10 14.84 -2.71
C SER A 214 45.17 16.29 -2.21
N LEU A 215 44.05 16.83 -1.70
CA LEU A 215 44.01 18.17 -1.11
C LEU A 215 44.91 18.29 0.13
N LEU A 216 44.89 17.28 1.00
CA LEU A 216 45.75 17.23 2.19
C LEU A 216 47.24 17.21 1.80
N MET A 217 47.62 16.45 0.77
CA MET A 217 49.00 16.41 0.28
C MET A 217 49.47 17.75 -0.30
N ILE A 218 48.60 18.47 -1.01
CA ILE A 218 48.92 19.81 -1.51
C ILE A 218 49.09 20.80 -0.34
N LEU A 219 48.23 20.70 0.67
CA LEU A 219 48.26 21.56 1.85
C LEU A 219 49.51 21.33 2.70
N THR A 220 49.95 20.08 2.86
CA THR A 220 51.20 19.75 3.55
C THR A 220 52.42 20.22 2.76
N MET A 221 52.45 20.05 1.43
CA MET A 221 53.54 20.61 0.62
C MET A 221 53.58 22.14 0.70
N PHE A 222 52.43 22.81 0.69
CA PHE A 222 52.37 24.26 0.80
C PHE A 222 52.85 24.77 2.16
N LEU A 223 52.58 24.02 3.24
CA LEU A 223 53.10 24.32 4.58
C LEU A 223 54.62 24.08 4.68
N VAL A 224 55.15 23.06 4.02
CA VAL A 224 56.59 22.75 4.01
C VAL A 224 57.40 23.74 3.17
N ILE A 225 56.81 24.34 2.13
CA ILE A 225 57.49 25.33 1.26
C ILE A 225 57.51 26.73 1.89
N ASN A 226 56.55 27.06 2.75
CA ASN A 226 56.44 28.37 3.40
C ASN A 226 57.01 28.40 4.83
N PHE A 227 57.74 27.35 5.24
CA PHE A 227 58.49 27.26 6.49
C PHE A 227 59.98 27.07 6.17
#